data_AF-A0A536Z1V0-F1
#
_entry.id   AF-A0A536Z1V0-F1
#
_cell.length_a   1.000
_cell.length_b   1.000
_cell.length_c   1.000
_cell.angle_alpha   90.00
_cell.angle_beta   90.00
_cell.angle_gamma   90.00
#
_symmetry.space_group_name_H-M   'P 1'
#
loop_
_entity.id
_entity.type
_entity.pdbx_description
1 polymer ?
#
loop_
_entity_poly.entity_id
_entity_poly.type
_entity_poly.pdbx_seq_one_letter_code
_entity_poly.pdbx_strand_id
1 'polypeptide(L)' 'LLLKVIPADNILFASEMVGAVKGVDPETGFNYDDTKRYIDKVDWVSKTDKEKIFHGNVKKVYPRFARTAKR' A
#
# COMPACT_ATOMS: atom_id res chain seq x y z
N LEU A 1 -11.14 -1.41 -10.15
CA LEU A 1 -9.93 -0.92 -9.46
C LEU A 1 -9.52 -1.93 -8.39
N LEU A 2 -8.22 -2.13 -8.17
CA LEU A 2 -7.60 -3.23 -7.39
C LEU A 2 -8.36 -3.59 -6.10
N LEU A 3 -8.59 -2.62 -5.21
CA LEU A 3 -9.24 -2.82 -3.90
C LEU A 3 -10.72 -3.26 -3.97
N LYS A 4 -11.35 -3.23 -5.14
CA LYS A 4 -12.75 -3.69 -5.33
C LYS A 4 -12.85 -5.17 -5.70
N VAL A 5 -11.80 -5.75 -6.27
CA VAL A 5 -11.86 -7.09 -6.89
C VAL A 5 -10.86 -8.08 -6.31
N ILE A 6 -9.77 -7.59 -5.71
CA ILE A 6 -8.79 -8.44 -5.04
C ILE A 6 -9.06 -8.40 -3.53
N PRO A 7 -9.14 -9.57 -2.85
CA PRO A 7 -9.26 -9.62 -1.40
C PRO A 7 -8.10 -8.90 -0.70
N ALA A 8 -8.39 -8.18 0.39
CA ALA A 8 -7.39 -7.38 1.09
C ALA A 8 -6.19 -8.21 1.59
N ASP A 9 -6.38 -9.48 1.95
CA ASP A 9 -5.30 -10.39 2.39
C ASP A 9 -4.25 -10.69 1.30
N ASN A 10 -4.57 -10.42 0.02
CA ASN A 10 -3.69 -10.65 -1.13
C ASN A 10 -2.98 -9.38 -1.63
N ILE A 11 -3.07 -8.27 -0.90
CA ILE A 11 -2.55 -6.97 -1.32
C ILE A 11 -1.46 -6.52 -0.35
N LEU A 12 -0.33 -6.07 -0.89
CA LEU A 12 0.79 -5.50 -0.14
C LEU A 12 0.96 -4.04 -0.57
N PHE A 13 1.14 -3.14 0.38
CA PHE A 13 1.52 -1.77 0.09
C PHE A 13 2.95 -1.70 -0.49
N ALA A 14 3.09 -0.97 -1.59
CA ALA A 14 4.37 -0.59 -2.17
C ALA A 14 4.19 0.69 -2.99
N SER A 15 5.25 1.50 -3.06
CA SER A 15 5.29 2.73 -3.86
C SER A 15 6.33 2.70 -4.97
N GLU A 16 7.40 1.91 -4.83
CA GLU A 16 8.57 1.95 -5.74
C GLU A 16 9.11 3.38 -5.95
N MET A 17 9.10 4.18 -4.87
CA MET A 17 9.54 5.58 -4.91
C MET A 17 10.94 5.73 -5.49
N VAL A 18 11.14 6.81 -6.26
CA VAL A 18 12.41 7.08 -6.96
C VAL A 18 12.72 6.02 -8.04
N GLY A 19 11.70 5.34 -8.55
CA GLY A 19 11.80 4.37 -9.64
C GLY A 19 11.54 5.00 -11.02
N ALA A 20 10.65 4.36 -11.79
CA ALA A 20 10.36 4.71 -13.19
C ALA A 20 9.71 6.09 -13.36
N VAL A 21 8.76 6.45 -12.49
CA VAL A 21 7.98 7.68 -12.62
C VAL A 21 8.16 8.55 -11.38
N LYS A 22 8.93 9.62 -11.54
CA LYS A 22 9.29 10.58 -10.47
C LYS A 22 8.52 11.90 -10.56
N GLY A 23 7.62 12.00 -11.54
CA GLY A 23 6.90 13.22 -11.85
C GLY A 23 5.80 13.54 -10.84
N VAL A 24 5.46 14.82 -10.77
CA VAL A 24 4.23 15.29 -10.12
C VAL A 24 3.10 15.18 -11.15
N ASP A 25 1.99 14.60 -10.72
CA ASP A 25 0.74 14.58 -11.48
C ASP A 25 0.16 16.00 -11.54
N PRO A 26 0.01 16.60 -12.74
CA PRO A 26 -0.48 17.96 -12.88
C PRO A 26 -1.95 18.12 -12.50
N GLU A 27 -2.75 17.05 -12.49
CA GLU A 27 -4.17 17.12 -12.11
C GLU A 27 -4.37 17.16 -10.60
N THR A 28 -3.44 16.54 -9.85
CA THR A 28 -3.59 16.38 -8.40
C THR A 28 -2.54 17.14 -7.59
N GLY A 29 -1.42 17.53 -8.20
CA GLY A 29 -0.30 18.19 -7.52
C GLY A 29 0.53 17.28 -6.61
N PHE A 30 0.32 15.95 -6.67
CA PHE A 30 1.07 14.96 -5.89
C PHE A 30 1.94 14.10 -6.80
N ASN A 31 3.00 13.50 -6.27
CA ASN A 31 3.79 12.54 -7.03
C ASN A 31 2.94 11.33 -7.44
N TYR A 32 3.17 10.81 -8.65
CA TYR A 32 2.57 9.55 -9.10
C TYR A 32 2.96 8.35 -8.23
N ASP A 33 4.17 8.35 -7.66
CA ASP A 33 4.67 7.28 -6.80
C ASP A 33 4.25 7.43 -5.33
N ASP A 34 3.49 8.47 -4.95
CA ASP A 34 2.91 8.60 -3.60
C ASP A 34 1.63 7.76 -3.45
N THR A 35 1.80 6.45 -3.61
CA THR A 35 0.69 5.48 -3.66
C THR A 35 -0.07 5.34 -2.33
N LYS A 36 0.52 5.79 -1.21
CA LYS A 36 -0.14 5.79 0.10
C LYS A 36 -1.41 6.64 0.07
N ARG A 37 -1.36 7.78 -0.63
CA ARG A 37 -2.51 8.69 -0.78
C ARG A 37 -3.70 8.00 -1.43
N TYR A 38 -3.47 7.08 -2.37
CA TYR A 38 -4.53 6.35 -3.04
C TYR A 38 -5.27 5.43 -2.06
N ILE A 39 -4.54 4.73 -1.19
CA ILE A 39 -5.14 3.84 -0.19
C ILE A 39 -5.84 4.64 0.91
N ASP A 40 -5.24 5.73 1.36
CA ASP A 40 -5.80 6.58 2.42
C ASP A 40 -7.16 7.15 2.03
N LYS A 41 -7.32 7.63 0.79
CA LYS A 41 -8.54 8.26 0.25
C LYS A 41 -9.69 7.30 -0.06
N VAL A 42 -9.50 5.98 0.08
CA VAL A 42 -10.55 5.01 -0.24
C VAL A 42 -11.42 4.77 0.99
N ASP A 43 -12.64 5.31 0.98
CA ASP A 43 -13.53 5.31 2.16
C ASP A 43 -14.28 3.99 2.37
N TRP A 44 -14.48 3.21 1.30
CA TRP A 44 -15.19 1.92 1.38
C TRP A 44 -14.31 0.75 1.86
N VAL A 45 -13.01 0.98 2.09
CA VAL A 45 -12.09 -0.03 2.62
C VAL A 45 -11.92 0.21 4.12
N SER A 46 -12.19 -0.83 4.92
CA SER A 46 -12.15 -0.74 6.37
C SER A 46 -10.76 -0.38 6.90
N LYS A 47 -10.69 0.25 8.09
CA LYS A 47 -9.41 0.53 8.76
C LYS A 47 -8.59 -0.74 8.98
N THR A 48 -9.25 -1.84 9.32
CA THR A 48 -8.61 -3.15 9.52
C THR A 48 -7.99 -3.67 8.23
N ASP A 49 -8.67 -3.52 7.09
CA ASP A 49 -8.13 -3.95 5.80
C ASP A 49 -6.98 -3.04 5.32
N LYS A 50 -7.07 -1.72 5.56
CA LYS A 50 -5.92 -0.83 5.33
C LYS A 50 -4.71 -1.25 6.17
N GLU A 51 -4.91 -1.64 7.43
CA GLU A 51 -3.83 -2.14 8.29
C GLU A 51 -3.22 -3.46 7.77
N LYS A 52 -4.04 -4.36 7.22
CA LYS A 52 -3.55 -5.57 6.54
C LYS A 52 -2.64 -5.19 5.36
N ILE A 53 -3.10 -4.28 4.50
CA ILE A 53 -2.38 -3.83 3.30
C ILE A 53 -1.04 -3.17 3.67
N PHE A 54 -1.03 -2.29 4.68
CA PHE A 54 0.17 -1.55 5.08
C PHE A 54 1.18 -2.39 5.90
N HIS A 55 0.71 -3.29 6.77
CA HIS A 55 1.58 -3.92 7.76
C HIS A 55 1.30 -5.41 8.00
N GLY A 56 0.03 -5.85 7.99
CA GLY A 56 -0.32 -7.22 8.34
C GLY A 56 0.18 -8.25 7.33
N ASN A 57 -0.09 -8.01 6.05
CA ASN A 57 0.16 -8.97 4.98
C ASN A 57 1.66 -9.15 4.71
N VAL A 58 2.47 -8.08 4.82
CA VAL A 58 3.93 -8.18 4.59
C VAL A 58 4.59 -9.14 5.57
N LYS A 59 4.09 -9.22 6.82
CA LYS A 59 4.61 -10.18 7.81
C LYS A 59 4.26 -11.63 7.47
N LYS A 60 3.09 -11.87 6.87
CA LYS A 60 2.69 -13.21 6.39
C LYS A 60 3.53 -13.65 5.19
N VAL A 61 3.74 -12.74 4.23
CA VAL A 61 4.45 -13.03 2.97
C VAL A 61 5.97 -13.06 3.15
N TYR A 62 6.54 -12.31 4.09
CA TYR A 62 7.98 -12.27 4.37
C TYR A 62 8.29 -12.77 5.79
N PRO A 63 8.27 -14.10 6.07
CA PRO A 63 8.48 -14.65 7.41
C PRO A 63 9.83 -14.30 8.05
N ARG A 64 10.89 -14.10 7.24
CA ARG A 64 12.20 -13.69 7.75
C ARG A 64 12.13 -12.28 8.35
N PHE A 65 11.48 -11.36 7.64
CA PHE A 65 11.22 -10.01 8.13
C PHE A 65 10.35 -10.03 9.38
N ALA A 66 9.29 -10.84 9.40
CA ALA A 66 8.41 -10.94 10.58
C ALA A 66 9.15 -11.39 11.85
N ARG A 67 10.16 -12.27 11.74
CA ARG A 67 10.97 -12.72 12.88
C ARG A 67 11.88 -11.63 13.44
N THR A 68 12.40 -10.75 12.59
CA THR A 68 13.36 -9.69 12.97
C THR A 68 12.66 -8.38 13.32
N ALA A 69 11.49 -8.12 12.73
CA ALA A 69 10.62 -6.99 13.04
C ALA A 69 9.88 -7.23 14.38
N LYS A 70 10.63 -7.55 15.43
CA LYS A 70 10.15 -7.45 16.80
C LYS A 70 10.16 -5.96 17.17
N ARG A 71 8.97 -5.37 17.24
CA ARG A 71 8.74 -4.16 18.04
C ARG A 71 8.55 -4.60 19.48
#